data_AF-A0A932VY49-F1
#
_entry.id   AF-A0A932VY49-F1
#
_cell.length_a   1.000
_cell.length_b   1.000
_cell.length_c   1.000
_cell.angle_alpha   90.00
_cell.angle_beta   90.00
_cell.angle_gamma   90.00
#
_symmetry.space_group_name_H-M   'P 1'
#
loop_
_entity.id
_entity.type
_entity.pdbx_description
1 polymer ?
#
loop_
_entity_poly.entity_id
_entity_poly.type
_entity_poly.pdbx_seq_one_letter_code
_entity_poly.pdbx_strand_id
1 'polypeptide(L)'
;MKKYTSTLTSSALVFLILTIPVLSQSLARVAKQERARQSRALAKAHIYTNMDLEQFKIPIATETTEADKGDKTDKTNMPDLADKGDKPAAVPAVSGDSSKPAGTKESTPAIDKKTEAAGAPVRDATYWRKQSADARARVQSLENKGDVLQLRLSDLNNKFQREQDIGTREGYQTEIQKTLAEVDDTRSKLEAARRDLEDLERLARRENVPPGWLR
;
A
#
# COMPACT_ATOMS: atom_id res chain seq x y z
N MET A 1 -56.71 45.99 6.53
CA MET A 1 -56.15 47.06 5.66
C MET A 1 -54.64 47.02 5.87
N LYS A 2 -53.68 46.81 4.94
CA LYS A 2 -53.53 46.82 3.46
C LYS A 2 -52.65 45.58 3.11
N LYS A 3 -53.11 44.61 2.30
CA LYS A 3 -52.87 44.37 0.84
C LYS A 3 -51.40 44.19 0.38
N TYR A 4 -51.19 43.04 -0.29
CA TYR A 4 -50.01 42.46 -0.95
C TYR A 4 -49.53 43.19 -2.23
N THR A 5 -48.25 43.04 -2.58
CA THR A 5 -47.63 42.89 -3.95
C THR A 5 -46.12 42.59 -3.73
N SER A 6 -45.53 41.41 -3.99
CA SER A 6 -45.26 40.69 -5.25
C SER A 6 -44.58 41.53 -6.34
N THR A 7 -43.27 41.32 -6.54
CA THR A 7 -42.61 41.41 -7.86
C THR A 7 -41.58 40.29 -8.00
N LEU A 8 -42.03 39.28 -8.73
CA LEU A 8 -41.29 38.23 -9.39
C LEU A 8 -40.43 38.85 -10.51
N THR A 9 -39.11 38.66 -10.51
CA THR A 9 -38.29 38.88 -11.71
C THR A 9 -37.53 37.60 -12.04
N SER A 10 -38.20 36.82 -12.87
CA SER A 10 -37.67 35.75 -13.69
C SER A 10 -36.56 36.30 -14.58
N SER A 11 -35.34 35.76 -14.46
CA SER A 11 -34.32 35.91 -15.49
C SER A 11 -33.86 34.52 -15.88
N ALA A 12 -34.61 33.94 -16.82
CA ALA A 12 -34.18 32.80 -17.60
C ALA A 12 -33.04 33.27 -18.53
N LEU A 13 -31.80 32.88 -18.22
CA LEU A 13 -30.73 32.87 -19.20
C LEU A 13 -30.23 31.43 -19.36
N VAL A 14 -30.65 30.87 -20.48
CA VAL A 14 -30.28 29.56 -21.04
C VAL A 14 -28.75 29.46 -21.12
N PHE A 15 -28.13 28.71 -20.20
CA PHE A 15 -26.76 28.25 -20.39
C PHE A 15 -26.79 27.01 -21.29
N LEU A 16 -26.47 27.27 -22.56
CA LEU A 16 -26.12 26.34 -23.61
C LEU A 16 -25.24 25.19 -23.08
N ILE A 17 -25.78 23.97 -23.07
CA ILE A 17 -25.05 22.74 -22.77
C ILE A 17 -24.06 22.51 -23.91
N LEU A 18 -22.78 22.77 -23.65
CA LEU A 18 -21.68 22.40 -24.53
C LEU A 18 -21.46 20.88 -24.41
N THR A 19 -22.12 20.10 -25.26
CA THR A 19 -21.87 18.66 -25.38
C THR A 19 -20.49 18.45 -26.00
N ILE A 20 -19.47 18.19 -25.17
CA ILE A 20 -18.16 17.75 -25.64
C ILE A 20 -18.33 16.30 -26.15
N PRO A 21 -18.12 16.00 -27.43
CA PRO A 21 -18.05 14.62 -27.87
C PRO A 21 -16.79 14.01 -27.26
N VAL A 22 -16.98 13.19 -26.22
CA VAL A 22 -15.95 12.26 -25.77
C VAL A 22 -15.74 11.29 -26.93
N LEU A 23 -14.71 11.56 -27.74
CA LEU A 23 -14.25 10.65 -28.78
C LEU A 23 -13.89 9.33 -28.09
N SER A 24 -14.79 8.36 -28.17
CA SER A 24 -14.51 6.96 -27.87
C SER A 24 -13.34 6.55 -28.76
N GLN A 25 -12.13 6.58 -28.20
CA GLN A 25 -10.96 6.06 -28.87
C GLN A 25 -11.20 4.55 -28.98
N SER A 26 -11.47 4.07 -30.20
CA SER A 26 -11.81 2.66 -30.40
C SER A 26 -10.72 1.78 -29.80
N LEU A 27 -11.13 0.68 -29.16
CA LEU A 27 -10.21 -0.28 -28.52
C LEU A 27 -9.13 -0.78 -29.50
N ALA A 28 -9.43 -0.81 -30.79
CA ALA A 28 -8.48 -1.15 -31.84
C ALA A 28 -7.32 -0.15 -31.97
N ARG A 29 -7.57 1.15 -31.76
CA ARG A 29 -6.50 2.18 -31.74
C ARG A 29 -5.65 2.08 -30.47
N VAL A 30 -6.28 1.84 -29.32
CA VAL A 30 -5.56 1.66 -28.05
C VAL A 30 -4.68 0.41 -28.11
N ALA A 31 -5.19 -0.71 -28.64
CA ALA A 31 -4.42 -1.93 -28.81
C ALA A 31 -3.22 -1.75 -29.75
N LYS A 32 -3.38 -1.01 -30.86
CA LYS A 32 -2.26 -0.68 -31.76
C LYS A 32 -1.23 0.23 -31.09
N GLN A 33 -1.69 1.22 -30.31
CA GLN A 33 -0.81 2.14 -29.59
C GLN A 33 -0.05 1.43 -28.46
N GLU A 34 -0.68 0.49 -27.76
CA GLU A 34 -0.05 -0.30 -26.72
C GLU A 34 0.97 -1.29 -27.29
N ARG A 35 0.64 -1.97 -28.40
CA ARG A 35 1.61 -2.82 -29.13
C ARG A 35 2.82 -2.04 -29.61
N ALA A 36 2.63 -0.79 -30.07
CA ALA A 36 3.73 0.09 -30.48
C ALA A 36 4.58 0.59 -29.30
N ARG A 37 3.99 0.78 -28.11
CA ARG A 37 4.74 1.07 -26.88
C ARG A 37 5.56 -0.14 -26.43
N GLN A 38 4.94 -1.32 -26.43
CA GLN A 38 5.62 -2.56 -26.03
C GLN A 38 6.77 -2.90 -26.97
N SER A 39 6.61 -2.76 -28.30
CA SER A 39 7.71 -3.03 -29.23
C SER A 39 8.90 -2.10 -29.06
N ARG A 40 8.66 -0.81 -28.75
CA ARG A 40 9.73 0.16 -28.44
C ARG A 40 10.43 -0.14 -27.12
N ALA A 41 9.71 -0.64 -26.12
CA ALA A 41 10.29 -1.04 -24.84
C ALA A 41 11.12 -2.32 -24.97
N LEU A 42 10.61 -3.32 -25.71
CA LEU A 42 11.30 -4.58 -25.98
C LEU A 42 12.56 -4.39 -26.84
N ALA A 43 12.53 -3.46 -27.81
CA ALA A 43 13.72 -3.12 -28.61
C ALA A 43 14.89 -2.55 -27.78
N LYS A 44 14.63 -2.10 -26.55
CA LYS A 44 15.65 -1.56 -25.64
C LYS A 44 16.01 -2.53 -24.50
N ALA A 45 15.31 -3.66 -24.38
CA ALA A 45 15.56 -4.65 -23.34
C ALA A 45 16.48 -5.76 -23.89
N HIS A 46 17.71 -5.82 -23.39
CA HIS A 46 18.60 -6.94 -23.67
C HIS A 46 18.14 -8.15 -22.83
N ILE A 47 17.64 -9.19 -23.50
CA ILE A 47 17.20 -10.41 -22.85
C ILE A 47 18.42 -11.32 -22.73
N TYR A 48 18.96 -11.42 -21.52
CA TYR A 48 19.97 -12.41 -21.20
C TYR A 48 19.31 -13.79 -21.20
N THR A 49 19.72 -14.62 -22.13
CA THR A 49 19.32 -16.03 -22.22
C THR A 49 20.34 -16.91 -21.50
N ASN A 50 19.99 -18.17 -21.22
CA ASN A 50 20.93 -19.11 -20.61
C ASN A 50 22.21 -19.33 -21.46
N MET A 51 22.20 -18.99 -22.75
CA MET A 51 23.39 -19.03 -23.60
C MET A 51 24.37 -17.89 -23.30
N ASP A 52 23.87 -16.72 -22.86
CA ASP A 52 24.69 -15.55 -22.51
C ASP A 52 25.41 -15.71 -21.16
N LEU A 53 25.17 -16.81 -20.45
CA LEU A 53 25.87 -17.16 -19.21
C LEU A 53 27.14 -17.98 -19.47
N GLU A 54 27.31 -18.55 -20.67
CA GLU A 54 28.50 -19.35 -21.02
C GLU A 54 29.78 -18.50 -21.09
N GLN A 55 29.65 -17.22 -21.47
CA GLN A 55 30.77 -16.25 -21.48
C GLN A 55 31.28 -15.88 -20.07
N PHE A 56 30.53 -16.23 -19.01
CA PHE A 56 30.91 -16.01 -17.62
C PHE A 56 31.43 -17.28 -16.93
N LYS A 57 31.62 -18.38 -17.66
CA LYS A 57 32.37 -19.54 -17.15
C LYS A 57 33.85 -19.18 -17.06
N ILE A 58 34.24 -18.62 -15.92
CA ILE A 58 35.64 -18.47 -15.53
C ILE A 58 36.22 -19.89 -15.46
N PRO A 59 37.31 -20.23 -16.17
CA PRO A 59 37.99 -21.49 -15.97
C PRO A 59 38.59 -21.47 -14.57
N ILE A 60 38.00 -22.23 -13.64
CA ILE A 60 38.66 -22.60 -12.41
C ILE A 60 39.85 -23.46 -12.83
N ALA A 61 41.04 -22.88 -12.78
CA ALA A 61 42.28 -23.61 -12.97
C ALA A 61 42.35 -24.71 -11.91
N THR A 62 42.20 -25.95 -12.37
CA THR A 62 42.64 -27.15 -11.68
C THR A 62 44.17 -27.12 -11.60
N GLU A 63 44.73 -26.77 -10.45
CA GLU A 63 46.05 -27.27 -10.07
C GLU A 63 45.87 -28.64 -9.43
N THR A 64 46.24 -29.66 -10.20
CA THR A 64 46.48 -31.03 -9.74
C THR A 64 47.83 -31.07 -9.04
N THR A 65 47.86 -31.39 -7.76
CA THR A 65 49.01 -32.06 -7.12
C THR A 65 48.57 -33.46 -6.76
N GLU A 66 49.29 -34.43 -7.32
CA GLU A 66 49.14 -35.87 -7.11
C GLU A 66 49.39 -36.31 -5.66
N ALA A 67 48.82 -37.48 -5.36
CA ALA A 67 49.13 -38.43 -4.29
C ALA A 67 48.33 -38.30 -2.98
N ASP A 68 47.24 -39.08 -2.88
CA ASP A 68 47.23 -40.20 -1.90
C ASP A 68 46.25 -41.30 -2.31
N LYS A 69 46.63 -42.55 -2.06
CA LYS A 69 45.90 -43.80 -2.35
C LYS A 69 44.99 -44.18 -1.19
N GLY A 70 43.80 -44.71 -1.48
CA GLY A 70 43.00 -45.52 -0.55
C GLY A 70 41.56 -45.63 -1.06
N ASP A 71 41.25 -46.62 -1.89
CA ASP A 71 40.75 -47.96 -1.54
C ASP A 71 39.23 -48.00 -1.23
N LYS A 72 38.53 -48.63 -2.18
CA LYS A 72 37.35 -49.53 -2.08
C LYS A 72 36.00 -49.10 -1.49
N THR A 73 34.97 -49.59 -2.23
CA THR A 73 33.66 -50.16 -1.78
C THR A 73 32.68 -49.16 -1.14
N ASP A 74 31.36 -49.18 -1.31
CA ASP A 74 30.37 -50.14 -1.79
C ASP A 74 29.13 -49.32 -2.22
N LYS A 75 28.48 -49.62 -3.34
CA LYS A 75 27.10 -50.17 -3.40
C LYS A 75 26.18 -49.94 -2.18
N THR A 76 24.95 -49.53 -2.53
CA THR A 76 23.67 -49.76 -1.83
C THR A 76 23.34 -48.85 -0.65
N ASN A 77 22.33 -47.99 -0.81
CA ASN A 77 21.01 -48.18 -0.18
C ASN A 77 20.14 -46.93 -0.33
N MET A 78 19.02 -47.08 -1.04
CA MET A 78 17.75 -46.48 -0.61
C MET A 78 17.33 -47.14 0.71
N PRO A 79 16.65 -46.38 1.58
CA PRO A 79 15.30 -46.79 1.98
C PRO A 79 14.39 -45.54 1.97
N ASP A 80 13.36 -45.49 1.14
CA ASP A 80 12.00 -46.01 1.34
C ASP A 80 11.43 -46.00 2.78
N LEU A 81 10.26 -45.37 2.84
CA LEU A 81 9.18 -45.24 3.84
C LEU A 81 9.32 -45.89 5.23
N ALA A 82 8.98 -45.13 6.30
CA ALA A 82 7.71 -45.26 7.04
C ALA A 82 7.74 -44.68 8.48
N ASP A 83 6.65 -43.99 8.82
CA ASP A 83 5.87 -44.13 10.07
C ASP A 83 6.28 -43.47 11.40
N LYS A 84 5.22 -43.05 12.12
CA LYS A 84 5.06 -42.41 13.45
C LYS A 84 5.01 -40.88 13.44
N GLY A 85 3.93 -40.20 13.83
CA GLY A 85 2.90 -40.55 14.81
C GLY A 85 3.07 -39.68 16.05
N ASP A 86 2.18 -38.69 16.19
CA ASP A 86 1.81 -37.91 17.39
C ASP A 86 2.86 -37.12 18.20
N LYS A 87 2.76 -35.77 18.17
CA LYS A 87 2.24 -34.94 19.29
C LYS A 87 2.27 -33.43 18.94
N PRO A 88 1.15 -32.69 18.97
CA PRO A 88 1.17 -31.24 18.83
C PRO A 88 1.62 -30.55 20.14
N ALA A 89 2.59 -29.65 20.00
CA ALA A 89 3.09 -28.81 21.09
C ALA A 89 2.04 -27.75 21.48
N ALA A 90 1.90 -27.57 22.79
CA ALA A 90 0.99 -26.65 23.43
C ALA A 90 1.28 -25.18 23.10
N VAL A 91 0.22 -24.46 22.72
CA VAL A 91 0.12 -23.00 22.70
C VAL A 91 -0.23 -22.52 24.13
N PRO A 92 0.47 -21.54 24.71
CA PRO A 92 -0.03 -20.86 25.89
C PRO A 92 -1.15 -19.89 25.49
N ALA A 93 -2.33 -20.14 26.06
CA ALA A 93 -3.50 -19.29 26.02
C ALA A 93 -3.27 -18.00 26.82
N VAL A 94 -3.69 -16.87 26.26
CA VAL A 94 -3.92 -15.63 27.02
C VAL A 94 -5.38 -15.25 26.83
N SER A 95 -6.22 -15.75 27.73
CA SER A 95 -7.59 -15.27 27.90
C SER A 95 -7.56 -14.00 28.73
N GLY A 96 -8.21 -12.96 28.22
CA GLY A 96 -8.52 -11.78 29.02
C GLY A 96 -9.65 -12.05 30.02
N ASP A 97 -9.77 -11.15 30.99
CA ASP A 97 -11.07 -10.78 31.54
C ASP A 97 -11.09 -9.30 31.90
N SER A 98 -12.25 -8.70 31.65
CA SER A 98 -12.60 -7.30 31.83
C SER A 98 -13.17 -7.07 33.22
N SER A 99 -13.03 -5.86 33.78
CA SER A 99 -14.19 -5.01 34.15
C SER A 99 -13.84 -3.72 34.91
N LYS A 100 -14.39 -2.63 34.34
CA LYS A 100 -14.77 -1.27 34.78
C LYS A 100 -15.32 -1.22 36.25
N PRO A 101 -15.44 -0.08 37.00
CA PRO A 101 -15.90 1.21 36.46
C PRO A 101 -15.53 2.57 37.11
N ALA A 102 -15.97 3.61 36.35
CA ALA A 102 -16.44 4.94 36.76
C ALA A 102 -15.41 6.06 37.00
N GLY A 103 -15.66 7.21 36.35
CA GLY A 103 -14.93 8.45 36.61
C GLY A 103 -15.03 9.49 35.49
N THR A 104 -16.25 9.92 35.16
CA THR A 104 -16.51 11.16 34.40
C THR A 104 -15.75 12.33 35.00
N LYS A 105 -14.87 12.98 34.23
CA LYS A 105 -14.54 14.40 34.36
C LYS A 105 -14.35 15.00 32.98
N GLU A 106 -15.47 15.44 32.46
CA GLU A 106 -15.61 16.61 31.62
C GLU A 106 -14.83 17.77 32.28
N SER A 107 -13.74 18.20 31.62
CA SER A 107 -13.08 19.46 31.93
C SER A 107 -13.02 20.25 30.63
N THR A 108 -14.12 20.95 30.37
CA THR A 108 -14.14 22.21 29.62
C THR A 108 -13.18 23.17 30.34
N PRO A 109 -12.10 23.67 29.74
CA PRO A 109 -11.44 24.84 30.28
C PRO A 109 -12.30 26.04 29.92
N ALA A 110 -12.79 26.70 30.97
CA ALA A 110 -13.42 28.00 30.89
C ALA A 110 -12.55 28.97 30.09
N ILE A 111 -13.22 29.76 29.26
CA ILE A 111 -12.65 30.92 28.56
C ILE A 111 -12.38 31.99 29.63
N ASP A 112 -11.16 32.06 30.13
CA ASP A 112 -10.63 33.26 30.76
C ASP A 112 -10.10 34.19 29.67
N LYS A 113 -10.89 35.21 29.35
CA LYS A 113 -10.41 36.40 28.64
C LYS A 113 -9.46 37.16 29.58
N LYS A 114 -8.17 37.17 29.23
CA LYS A 114 -7.20 38.29 29.32
C LYS A 114 -5.82 37.81 29.75
N THR A 115 -5.04 37.31 28.79
CA THR A 115 -3.58 37.51 28.73
C THR A 115 -3.13 37.49 27.27
N GLU A 116 -2.68 38.65 26.79
CA GLU A 116 -1.86 38.80 25.60
C GLU A 116 -0.55 38.00 25.74
N ALA A 117 -0.18 37.26 24.69
CA ALA A 117 1.17 36.75 24.39
C ALA A 117 1.91 35.95 25.49
N ALA A 118 1.51 34.69 25.71
CA ALA A 118 2.39 33.67 26.28
C ALA A 118 2.61 32.58 25.21
N GLY A 119 3.86 32.44 24.76
CA GLY A 119 4.24 31.73 23.55
C GLY A 119 3.82 30.26 23.52
N ALA A 120 3.31 29.83 22.36
CA ALA A 120 3.27 28.42 22.00
C ALA A 120 4.68 27.82 22.18
N PRO A 121 4.82 26.54 22.61
CA PRO A 121 6.12 25.90 22.72
C PRO A 121 6.84 26.04 21.38
N VAL A 122 8.04 26.64 21.41
CA VAL A 122 8.86 26.84 20.21
C VAL A 122 9.17 25.45 19.66
N ARG A 123 8.59 25.14 18.49
CA ARG A 123 8.85 23.90 17.76
C ARG A 123 10.28 23.96 17.23
N ASP A 124 11.13 23.08 17.74
CA ASP A 124 12.55 23.04 17.39
C ASP A 124 12.81 22.21 16.12
N ALA A 125 14.06 22.19 15.66
CA ALA A 125 14.46 21.40 14.49
C ALA A 125 14.17 19.90 14.65
N THR A 126 14.30 19.37 15.86
CA THR A 126 14.04 17.96 16.17
C THR A 126 12.58 17.61 15.97
N TYR A 127 11.67 18.47 16.45
CA TYR A 127 10.24 18.33 16.25
C TYR A 127 9.88 18.26 14.76
N TRP A 128 10.37 19.22 13.96
CA TRP A 128 10.03 19.28 12.53
C TRP A 128 10.59 18.10 11.73
N ARG A 129 11.82 17.67 12.01
CA ARG A 129 12.42 16.48 11.37
C ARG A 129 11.63 15.23 11.71
N LYS A 130 11.32 15.03 12.98
CA LYS A 130 10.54 13.86 13.42
C LYS A 130 9.16 13.86 12.77
N GLN A 131 8.44 14.96 12.84
CA GLN A 131 7.08 15.03 12.33
C GLN A 131 7.02 14.83 10.80
N SER A 132 7.98 15.41 10.05
CA SER A 132 8.06 15.20 8.61
C SER A 132 8.49 13.78 8.23
N ALA A 133 9.42 13.17 8.97
CA ALA A 133 9.81 11.78 8.78
C ALA A 133 8.64 10.82 9.05
N ASP A 134 7.92 11.02 10.17
CA ASP A 134 6.74 10.21 10.54
C ASP A 134 5.63 10.33 9.48
N ALA A 135 5.37 11.54 8.98
CA ALA A 135 4.38 11.77 7.93
C ALA A 135 4.74 11.06 6.61
N ARG A 136 6.00 11.12 6.18
CA ARG A 136 6.47 10.37 4.99
C ARG A 136 6.43 8.87 5.19
N ALA A 137 6.87 8.38 6.35
CA ALA A 137 6.83 6.97 6.68
C ALA A 137 5.39 6.43 6.63
N ARG A 138 4.41 7.23 7.09
CA ARG A 138 2.99 6.87 7.00
C ARG A 138 2.49 6.80 5.56
N VAL A 139 2.86 7.75 4.70
CA VAL A 139 2.52 7.69 3.26
C VAL A 139 3.11 6.42 2.65
N GLN A 140 4.40 6.17 2.87
CA GLN A 140 5.09 5.00 2.32
C GLN A 140 4.50 3.68 2.84
N SER A 141 4.17 3.59 4.13
CA SER A 141 3.58 2.36 4.68
C SER A 141 2.19 2.08 4.08
N LEU A 142 1.40 3.13 3.83
CA LEU A 142 0.08 3.00 3.22
C LEU A 142 0.17 2.64 1.74
N GLU A 143 1.15 3.16 1.01
CA GLU A 143 1.46 2.76 -0.37
C GLU A 143 1.82 1.27 -0.42
N ASN A 144 2.78 0.84 0.39
CA ASN A 144 3.19 -0.56 0.48
C ASN A 144 2.00 -1.47 0.86
N LYS A 145 1.16 -1.04 1.80
CA LYS A 145 -0.05 -1.78 2.18
C LYS A 145 -1.01 -1.91 1.00
N GLY A 146 -1.20 -0.83 0.23
CA GLY A 146 -2.01 -0.82 -0.98
C GLY A 146 -1.53 -1.88 -1.98
N ASP A 147 -0.23 -1.96 -2.23
CA ASP A 147 0.36 -2.95 -3.13
C ASP A 147 0.11 -4.38 -2.64
N VAL A 148 0.35 -4.66 -1.36
CA VAL A 148 0.10 -5.98 -0.76
C VAL A 148 -1.38 -6.39 -0.90
N LEU A 149 -2.31 -5.46 -0.68
CA LEU A 149 -3.74 -5.74 -0.83
C LEU A 149 -4.13 -6.03 -2.30
N GLN A 150 -3.49 -5.37 -3.27
CA GLN A 150 -3.70 -5.67 -4.69
C GLN A 150 -3.18 -7.07 -5.07
N LEU A 151 -2.01 -7.47 -4.57
CA LEU A 151 -1.50 -8.82 -4.76
C LEU A 151 -2.45 -9.86 -4.14
N ARG A 152 -2.92 -9.61 -2.91
CA ARG A 152 -3.90 -10.48 -2.24
C ARG A 152 -5.19 -10.61 -3.05
N LEU A 153 -5.72 -9.50 -3.55
CA LEU A 153 -6.95 -9.50 -4.36
C LEU A 153 -6.77 -10.34 -5.63
N SER A 154 -5.61 -10.25 -6.28
CA SER A 154 -5.28 -11.05 -7.46
C SER A 154 -5.18 -12.55 -7.12
N ASP A 155 -4.57 -12.92 -6.00
CA ASP A 155 -4.52 -14.31 -5.53
C ASP A 155 -5.90 -14.86 -5.19
N LEU A 156 -6.72 -14.10 -4.46
CA LEU A 156 -8.09 -14.50 -4.12
C LEU A 156 -8.96 -14.68 -5.35
N ASN A 157 -8.87 -13.77 -6.32
CA ASN A 157 -9.57 -13.92 -7.60
C ASN A 157 -9.13 -15.19 -8.33
N ASN A 158 -7.83 -15.47 -8.37
CA ASN A 158 -7.32 -16.69 -8.99
C ASN A 158 -7.82 -17.96 -8.28
N LYS A 159 -7.89 -17.96 -6.94
CA LYS A 159 -8.46 -19.07 -6.16
C LYS A 159 -9.94 -19.24 -6.43
N PHE A 160 -10.71 -18.16 -6.39
CA PHE A 160 -12.15 -18.15 -6.66
C PHE A 160 -12.50 -18.73 -8.03
N GLN A 161 -11.69 -18.48 -9.07
CA GLN A 161 -11.93 -19.00 -10.41
C GLN A 161 -11.54 -20.49 -10.57
N ARG A 162 -10.62 -20.99 -9.75
CA ARG A 162 -10.22 -22.40 -9.77
C ARG A 162 -11.10 -23.28 -8.89
N GLU A 163 -11.71 -22.69 -7.88
CA GLU A 163 -12.55 -23.39 -6.91
C GLU A 163 -13.88 -23.85 -7.54
N GLN A 164 -14.22 -25.12 -7.36
CA GLN A 164 -15.43 -25.74 -7.90
C GLN A 164 -16.50 -25.97 -6.83
N ASP A 165 -16.09 -26.11 -5.56
CA ASP A 165 -17.04 -26.25 -4.47
C ASP A 165 -17.71 -24.90 -4.16
N ILE A 166 -19.04 -24.94 -3.96
CA ILE A 166 -19.84 -23.74 -3.77
C ILE A 166 -19.54 -23.11 -2.39
N GLY A 167 -19.37 -23.93 -1.36
CA GLY A 167 -19.16 -23.45 0.01
C GLY A 167 -17.84 -22.69 0.18
N THR A 168 -16.75 -23.26 -0.33
CA THR A 168 -15.43 -22.59 -0.33
C THR A 168 -15.43 -21.33 -1.20
N ARG A 169 -16.16 -21.34 -2.32
CA ARG A 169 -16.29 -20.20 -3.23
C ARG A 169 -16.99 -18.99 -2.59
N GLU A 170 -18.03 -19.20 -1.80
CA GLU A 170 -18.67 -18.14 -1.00
C GLU A 170 -17.70 -17.53 0.03
N GLY A 171 -16.85 -18.36 0.64
CA GLY A 171 -15.76 -17.92 1.51
C GLY A 171 -14.80 -16.97 0.80
N TYR A 172 -14.31 -17.36 -0.39
CA TYR A 172 -13.45 -16.49 -1.19
C TYR A 172 -14.14 -15.19 -1.63
N GLN A 173 -15.42 -15.25 -2.00
CA GLN A 173 -16.17 -14.04 -2.36
C GLN A 173 -16.23 -13.05 -1.18
N THR A 174 -16.45 -13.55 0.03
CA THR A 174 -16.46 -12.72 1.25
C THR A 174 -15.09 -12.10 1.49
N GLU A 175 -14.01 -12.87 1.33
CA GLU A 175 -12.65 -12.33 1.46
C GLU A 175 -12.31 -11.29 0.40
N ILE A 176 -12.78 -11.48 -0.84
CA ILE A 176 -12.61 -10.50 -1.93
C ILE A 176 -13.29 -9.19 -1.55
N GLN A 177 -14.55 -9.23 -1.11
CA GLN A 177 -15.29 -8.02 -0.70
C GLN A 177 -14.62 -7.32 0.48
N LYS A 178 -14.15 -8.08 1.47
CA LYS A 178 -13.38 -7.52 2.59
C LYS A 178 -12.09 -6.85 2.12
N THR A 179 -11.34 -7.51 1.25
CA THR A 179 -10.08 -6.96 0.72
C THR A 179 -10.34 -5.67 -0.08
N LEU A 180 -11.42 -5.60 -0.86
CA LEU A 180 -11.84 -4.38 -1.56
C LEU A 180 -12.12 -3.23 -0.59
N ALA A 181 -12.87 -3.49 0.49
CA ALA A 181 -13.13 -2.48 1.52
C ALA A 181 -11.83 -2.00 2.19
N GLU A 182 -10.88 -2.90 2.44
CA GLU A 182 -9.55 -2.55 2.97
C GLU A 182 -8.71 -1.72 1.98
N VAL A 183 -8.84 -1.96 0.68
CA VAL A 183 -8.19 -1.14 -0.37
C VAL A 183 -8.75 0.28 -0.36
N ASP A 184 -10.08 0.43 -0.32
CA ASP A 184 -10.73 1.74 -0.30
C ASP A 184 -10.38 2.53 0.97
N ASP A 185 -10.40 1.87 2.12
CA ASP A 185 -9.96 2.47 3.40
C ASP A 185 -8.48 2.89 3.34
N THR A 186 -7.60 2.03 2.80
CA THR A 186 -6.17 2.33 2.67
C THR A 186 -5.95 3.51 1.73
N ARG A 187 -6.71 3.60 0.63
CA ARG A 187 -6.67 4.73 -0.30
C ARG A 187 -7.11 6.03 0.35
N SER A 188 -8.22 6.02 1.07
CA SER A 188 -8.70 7.19 1.82
C SER A 188 -7.67 7.65 2.86
N LYS A 189 -7.09 6.72 3.61
CA LYS A 189 -6.01 7.00 4.58
C LYS A 189 -4.75 7.56 3.92
N LEU A 190 -4.39 7.07 2.75
CA LEU A 190 -3.23 7.55 1.99
C LEU A 190 -3.45 8.98 1.50
N GLU A 191 -4.64 9.30 1.01
CA GLU A 191 -5.00 10.67 0.64
C GLU A 191 -4.97 11.62 1.86
N ALA A 192 -5.49 11.16 3.01
CA ALA A 192 -5.40 11.92 4.26
C ALA A 192 -3.93 12.14 4.69
N ALA A 193 -3.10 11.09 4.68
CA ALA A 193 -1.69 11.20 5.05
C ALA A 193 -0.90 12.14 4.11
N ARG A 194 -1.23 12.16 2.82
CA ARG A 194 -0.64 13.12 1.86
C ARG A 194 -1.06 14.56 2.17
N ARG A 195 -2.33 14.79 2.53
CA ARG A 195 -2.80 16.11 2.97
C ARG A 195 -2.13 16.54 4.27
N ASP A 196 -1.99 15.65 5.24
CA ASP A 196 -1.31 15.93 6.51
C ASP A 196 0.16 16.36 6.28
N LEU A 197 0.85 15.71 5.33
CA LEU A 197 2.21 16.09 4.94
C LEU A 197 2.25 17.49 4.32
N GLU A 198 1.32 17.80 3.40
CA GLU A 198 1.25 19.13 2.77
C GLU A 198 0.91 20.24 3.80
N ASP A 199 -0.02 19.95 4.72
CA ASP A 199 -0.42 20.87 5.78
C ASP A 199 0.76 21.13 6.74
N LEU A 200 1.55 20.10 7.06
CA LEU A 200 2.79 20.24 7.82
C LEU A 200 3.79 21.16 7.12
N GLU A 201 4.00 20.98 5.82
CA GLU A 201 4.89 21.83 5.03
C GLU A 201 4.38 23.28 4.94
N ARG A 202 3.06 23.47 4.90
CA ARG A 202 2.43 24.80 4.92
C ARG A 202 2.58 25.48 6.29
N LEU A 203 2.45 24.73 7.39
CA LEU A 203 2.70 25.20 8.75
C LEU A 203 4.17 25.59 8.94
N ALA A 204 5.10 24.75 8.48
CA ALA A 204 6.52 25.02 8.52
C ALA A 204 6.87 26.32 7.77
N ARG A 205 6.29 26.53 6.58
CA ARG A 205 6.44 27.80 5.83
C ARG A 205 5.87 29.00 6.59
N ARG A 206 4.69 28.85 7.21
CA ARG A 206 4.07 29.91 8.02
C ARG A 206 4.93 30.30 9.21
N GLU A 207 5.62 29.33 9.81
CA GLU A 207 6.54 29.53 10.94
C GLU A 207 7.98 29.89 10.51
N ASN A 208 8.23 30.13 9.22
CA ASN A 208 9.56 30.41 8.65
C ASN A 208 10.61 29.34 8.98
N VAL A 209 10.19 28.08 9.09
CA VAL A 209 11.08 26.96 9.35
C VAL A 209 12.01 26.74 8.15
N PRO A 210 13.33 26.63 8.36
CA PRO A 210 14.26 26.35 7.28
C PRO A 210 13.90 25.04 6.57
N PRO A 211 13.91 24.99 5.22
CA PRO A 211 13.51 23.79 4.48
C PRO A 211 14.42 22.58 4.75
N GLY A 212 15.65 22.79 5.24
CA GLY A 212 16.55 21.71 5.66
C GLY A 212 16.11 20.98 6.94
N TRP A 213 15.16 21.51 7.70
CA TRP A 213 14.61 20.84 8.89
C TRP A 213 13.48 19.87 8.55
N LEU A 214 12.92 19.94 7.34
CA LEU A 214 11.86 19.04 6.91
C LEU A 214 12.42 17.82 6.17
N ARG A 215 13.71 17.73 5.87
CA ARG A 215 14.27 16.64 5.06
C ARG A 215 14.60 15.41 5.89
#